data_AF-A0A7Y8FUG8-F1
#
_entry.id   AF-A0A7Y8FUG8-F1
#
_cell.length_a   1.000
_cell.length_b   1.000
_cell.length_c   1.000
_cell.angle_alpha   90.00
_cell.angle_beta   90.00
_cell.angle_gamma   90.00
#
_symmetry.space_group_name_H-M   'P 1'
#
loop_
_entity.id
_entity.type
_entity.pdbx_description
1 polymer ?
#
loop_
_entity_poly.entity_id
_entity_poly.type
_entity_poly.pdbx_seq_one_letter_code
_entity_poly.pdbx_strand_id
1 'polypeptide(L)' 'FQMIIDTLRAERGRRKEAAERLGISPRTLRYKLAQMRDAGMDVEAYLFAT' A
#
# COMPACT_ATOMS: atom_id res chain seq x y z
N PHE A 1 4.95 0.30 -8.11
CA PHE A 1 4.24 0.29 -6.81
C PHE A 1 4.96 -0.48 -5.69
N GLN A 2 6.11 -1.11 -5.94
CA GLN A 2 6.82 -1.99 -4.99
C GLN A 2 7.06 -1.35 -3.61
N MET A 3 7.59 -0.12 -3.57
CA MET A 3 7.85 0.61 -2.32
C MET A 3 6.60 0.77 -1.42
N ILE A 4 5.41 0.93 -2.00
CA ILE A 4 4.15 1.06 -1.24
C ILE A 4 3.77 -0.28 -0.62
N ILE A 5 3.92 -1.37 -1.37
CA ILE A 5 3.68 -2.74 -0.88
C ILE A 5 4.67 -3.10 0.22
N ASP A 6 5.95 -2.83 0.02
CA ASP A 6 6.99 -3.13 1.00
C ASP A 6 6.75 -2.36 2.30
N THR A 7 6.38 -1.08 2.19
CA THR A 7 6.06 -0.25 3.35
C THR A 7 4.80 -0.76 4.06
N LEU A 8 3.76 -1.14 3.32
CA LEU A 8 2.56 -1.73 3.92
C LEU A 8 2.86 -3.08 4.59
N ARG A 9 3.70 -3.94 3.99
CA ARG A 9 4.15 -5.20 4.61
C ARG A 9 4.92 -4.95 5.90
N ALA A 10 5.87 -4.02 5.88
CA ALA A 10 6.65 -3.63 7.06
C ALA A 10 5.74 -3.14 8.20
N GLU A 11 4.68 -2.40 7.85
CA GLU A 11 3.68 -1.92 8.80
C GLU A 11 2.52 -2.89 9.04
N ARG A 12 2.62 -4.16 8.59
CA ARG A 12 1.60 -5.21 8.80
C ARG A 12 0.20 -4.80 8.31
N GLY A 13 0.14 -4.13 7.16
CA GLY A 13 -1.09 -3.62 6.55
C GLY A 13 -1.64 -2.34 7.18
N ARG A 14 -0.99 -1.78 8.21
CA ARG A 14 -1.45 -0.55 8.85
C ARG A 14 -1.23 0.67 7.93
N ARG A 15 -2.32 1.08 7.28
CA ARG A 15 -2.30 2.08 6.20
C ARG A 15 -1.93 3.48 6.69
N LYS A 16 -2.21 3.85 7.94
CA LYS A 16 -1.89 5.19 8.46
C LYS A 16 -0.38 5.34 8.64
N GLU A 17 0.23 4.38 9.31
CA GLU A 17 1.65 4.27 9.61
C GLU A 17 2.46 4.12 8.31
N ALA A 18 1.96 3.33 7.36
CA ALA A 18 2.56 3.23 6.05
C ALA A 18 2.53 4.57 5.29
N ALA A 19 1.44 5.33 5.40
CA ALA A 19 1.34 6.65 4.76
C ALA A 19 2.31 7.66 5.40
N GLU A 20 2.39 7.67 6.73
CA GLU A 20 3.34 8.49 7.50
C GLU A 20 4.79 8.16 7.09
N ARG A 21 5.15 6.87 7.01
CA ARG A 21 6.48 6.40 6.60
C ARG A 21 6.83 6.75 5.15
N LEU A 22 5.83 6.77 4.27
CA LEU A 22 5.98 7.17 2.86
C LEU A 22 5.97 8.71 2.67
N GLY A 23 5.75 9.49 3.73
CA GLY A 23 5.66 10.95 3.65
C GLY A 23 4.45 11.45 2.85
N ILE A 24 3.35 10.69 2.81
CA ILE A 24 2.13 11.03 2.06
C ILE A 24 0.91 11.02 2.97
N SER A 25 -0.15 11.71 2.54
CA SER A 25 -1.43 11.61 3.25
C SER A 25 -2.03 10.19 3.13
N PRO A 26 -2.76 9.70 4.14
CA PRO A 26 -3.52 8.44 4.04
C PRO A 26 -4.49 8.42 2.86
N ARG A 27 -5.01 9.59 2.47
CA ARG A 27 -5.84 9.77 1.27
C ARG A 27 -5.06 9.48 -0.02
N THR A 28 -3.85 10.02 -0.14
CA THR A 28 -2.95 9.75 -1.27
C THR A 28 -2.58 8.27 -1.35
N LEU A 29 -2.30 7.62 -0.21
CA LEU A 29 -2.05 6.19 -0.18
C LEU A 29 -3.25 5.40 -0.70
N ARG A 30 -4.47 5.72 -0.25
CA ARG A 30 -5.69 5.08 -0.71
C ARG A 30 -5.89 5.23 -2.22
N TYR A 31 -5.62 6.40 -2.78
CA TYR A 31 -5.67 6.62 -4.23
C TYR A 31 -4.67 5.76 -4.99
N LYS A 32 -3.42 5.68 -4.52
CA LYS A 32 -2.42 4.82 -5.14
C LYS A 32 -2.83 3.34 -5.08
N LEU A 33 -3.40 2.90 -3.97
CA LEU A 33 -3.95 1.53 -3.86
C LEU A 33 -5.13 1.27 -4.80
N ALA A 34 -5.97 2.27 -5.07
CA ALA A 34 -7.02 2.17 -6.08
C ALA A 34 -6.41 2.04 -7.49
N GLN A 35 -5.46 2.91 -7.85
CA GLN A 35 -4.75 2.82 -9.13
C GLN A 35 -4.06 1.45 -9.35
N MET A 36 -3.55 0.83 -8.28
CA MET A 36 -2.99 -0.52 -8.33
C MET A 36 -4.04 -1.57 -8.68
N ARG A 37 -5.22 -1.50 -8.05
CA ARG A 37 -6.35 -2.39 -8.36
C ARG A 37 -6.85 -2.18 -9.78
N ASP A 38 -6.96 -0.92 -10.22
CA ASP A 38 -7.39 -0.56 -11.58
C ASP A 38 -6.39 -1.06 -12.63
N ALA A 39 -5.10 -1.13 -12.29
CA ALA A 39 -4.05 -1.73 -13.11
C ALA A 39 -4.02 -3.27 -13.07
N GLY A 40 -5.00 -3.91 -12.41
CA GLY A 40 -5.11 -5.37 -12.30
C GLY A 40 -4.20 -5.99 -11.24
N MET A 41 -3.61 -5.21 -10.34
CA MET A 41 -2.81 -5.76 -9.23
C MET A 41 -3.70 -6.17 -8.07
N ASP A 42 -3.54 -7.42 -7.62
CA ASP A 42 -4.15 -7.89 -6.38
C ASP A 42 -3.33 -7.44 -5.17
N VAL A 43 -3.64 -6.23 -4.69
CA VAL A 43 -2.99 -5.62 -3.53
C VAL A 43 -3.04 -6.52 -2.29
N GLU A 44 -4.14 -7.25 -2.08
CA GLU A 44 -4.28 -8.10 -0.88
C GLU A 44 -3.41 -9.35 -1.01
N ALA A 45 -3.35 -9.97 -2.20
CA ALA A 45 -2.40 -11.05 -2.47
C ALA A 45 -0.95 -10.58 -2.23
N TYR A 46 -0.59 -9.37 -2.66
CA TYR A 46 0.73 -8.82 -2.35
C TYR A 46 0.94 -8.53 -0.86
N LEU A 47 -0.09 -8.24 -0.06
CA LEU A 47 0.08 -7.99 1.38
C LEU A 47 0.26 -9.28 2.19
N PHE A 48 -0.34 -10.38 1.74
CA PHE A 48 -0.35 -11.66 2.47
C PHE A 48 0.51 -12.76 1.82
N ALA A 49 1.05 -12.55 0.62
CA ALA A 49 1.99 -13.47 0.01
C ALA A 49 3.23 -13.61 0.90
N THR A 50 3.45 -14.86 1.31
CA THR A 50 4.49 -15.32 2.25
C THR A 50 5.89 -15.13 1.70
#